data_AF-A0A8I3S3K3-F1
#
_entry.id   AF-A0A8I3S3K3-F1
#
_cell.length_a   1.000
_cell.length_b   1.000
_cell.length_c   1.000
_cell.angle_alpha   90.00
_cell.angle_beta   90.00
_cell.angle_gamma   90.00
#
_symmetry.space_group_name_H-M   'P 1'
#
loop_
_entity.id
_entity.type
_entity.pdbx_description
1 polymer ?
#
loop_
_entity_poly.entity_id
_entity_poly.type
_entity_poly.pdbx_seq_one_letter_code
_entity_poly.pdbx_strand_id
1 'polypeptide(L)'
;CKGQNTFLQESFQNVVATCQQPNMNCKNGLGNCHKSAGRVNMTYCLLTGRRPQCTYRTTYQNQFYIVACNNWPGLPVHFLRCL
;
A
#
# COMPACT_ATOMS: atom_id res chain seq x y z
N CYS A 1 -9.88 -14.59 -3.96
CA CYS A 1 -10.12 -13.15 -4.16
C CYS A 1 -9.74 -12.39 -2.90
N LYS A 2 -8.81 -11.41 -2.96
CA LYS A 2 -8.47 -10.56 -1.81
C LYS A 2 -9.60 -9.54 -1.61
N GLY A 3 -10.01 -9.25 -0.36
CA GLY A 3 -11.16 -8.37 -0.12
C GLY A 3 -10.95 -6.93 -0.64
N GLN A 4 -9.75 -6.40 -0.46
CA GLN A 4 -9.35 -5.08 -0.94
C GLN A 4 -7.84 -5.04 -1.20
N ASN A 5 -7.40 -4.19 -2.10
CA ASN A 5 -5.98 -3.95 -2.37
C ASN A 5 -5.74 -2.54 -2.92
N THR A 6 -4.52 -2.03 -2.79
CA THR A 6 -4.13 -0.71 -3.30
C THR A 6 -2.84 -0.82 -4.11
N PHE A 7 -2.80 -0.15 -5.26
CA PHE A 7 -1.63 0.04 -6.12
C PHE A 7 -1.12 1.44 -5.98
N LEU A 8 0.16 1.60 -5.67
CA LEU A 8 0.80 2.90 -5.73
C LEU A 8 1.36 3.08 -7.15
N GLN A 9 1.04 4.20 -7.79
CA GLN A 9 1.68 4.62 -9.04
C GLN A 9 2.93 5.42 -8.66
N GLU A 10 3.90 4.72 -8.08
CA GLU A 10 5.12 5.30 -7.55
C GLU A 10 6.31 4.35 -7.78
N SER A 11 7.52 4.89 -7.88
CA SER A 11 8.72 4.07 -8.05
C SER A 11 8.99 3.24 -6.80
N PHE A 12 9.52 2.02 -7.01
CA PHE A 12 9.89 1.15 -5.90
C PHE A 12 10.89 1.83 -4.95
N GLN A 13 11.87 2.56 -5.51
CA GLN A 13 12.88 3.29 -4.74
C GLN A 13 12.25 4.33 -3.81
N ASN A 14 11.24 5.07 -4.28
CA ASN A 14 10.54 6.06 -3.45
C ASN A 14 9.69 5.41 -2.34
N VAL A 15 9.13 4.22 -2.61
CA VAL A 15 8.44 3.46 -1.57
C VAL A 15 9.42 2.92 -0.52
N VAL A 16 10.58 2.39 -0.93
CA VAL A 16 11.64 1.99 0.00
C VAL A 16 12.14 3.20 0.82
N ALA A 17 12.36 4.34 0.17
CA ALA A 17 12.80 5.58 0.84
C ALA A 17 11.78 6.08 1.87
N THR A 18 10.50 5.73 1.73
CA THR A 18 9.48 6.06 2.74
C THR A 18 9.77 5.40 4.10
N CYS A 19 10.46 4.27 4.14
CA CYS A 19 10.91 3.66 5.40
C CYS A 19 11.93 4.52 6.19
N GLN A 20 12.46 5.59 5.58
CA GLN A 20 13.35 6.54 6.24
C GLN A 20 12.59 7.76 6.82
N GLN A 21 11.28 7.87 6.55
CA GLN A 21 10.43 8.91 7.15
C GLN A 21 10.25 8.66 8.67
N PRO A 22 9.81 9.66 9.45
CA PRO A 22 9.48 9.44 10.86
C PRO A 22 8.54 8.26 11.07
N ASN A 23 8.82 7.48 12.12
CA ASN A 23 8.00 6.34 12.47
C ASN A 23 6.66 6.78 13.07
N MET A 24 5.64 5.96 12.88
CA MET A 24 4.31 6.13 13.46
C MET A 24 3.71 4.77 13.83
N ASN A 25 2.69 4.80 14.69
CA ASN A 25 1.97 3.61 15.07
C ASN A 25 1.13 3.08 13.89
N CYS A 26 1.34 1.81 13.56
CA CYS A 26 0.52 1.05 12.65
C CYS A 26 -0.86 0.76 13.25
N LYS A 27 -1.82 0.36 12.39
CA LYS A 27 -3.16 -0.09 12.84
C LYS A 27 -3.13 -1.30 13.78
N ASN A 28 -2.08 -2.12 13.71
CA ASN A 28 -1.87 -3.27 14.59
C ASN A 28 -1.05 -2.91 15.86
N GLY A 29 -0.78 -1.64 16.11
CA GLY A 29 -0.06 -1.16 17.30
C GLY A 29 1.47 -1.18 17.20
N LEU A 30 2.06 -1.73 16.12
CA LEU A 30 3.51 -1.72 15.94
C LEU A 30 4.01 -0.32 15.55
N GLY A 31 5.15 0.12 16.10
CA GLY A 31 5.76 1.43 15.84
C GLY A 31 6.66 1.50 14.61
N ASN A 32 6.40 0.69 13.58
CA ASN A 32 7.23 0.53 12.39
C ASN A 32 6.52 0.95 11.09
N CYS A 33 5.48 1.77 11.20
CA CYS A 33 4.83 2.35 10.05
C CYS A 33 5.43 3.70 9.68
N HIS A 34 5.43 4.01 8.40
CA HIS A 34 5.97 5.25 7.85
C HIS A 34 4.99 5.80 6.82
N LYS A 35 4.74 7.10 6.89
CA LYS A 35 3.87 7.81 5.95
C LYS A 35 4.73 8.36 4.81
N SER A 36 4.17 8.43 3.60
CA SER A 36 4.85 9.05 2.46
C SER A 36 5.05 10.55 2.62
N ALA A 37 6.12 11.09 2.03
CA ALA A 37 6.43 12.53 2.05
C ALA A 37 5.35 13.37 1.33
N GLY A 38 4.79 12.79 0.27
CA GLY A 38 3.80 13.44 -0.60
C GLY A 38 2.64 12.51 -0.91
N ARG A 39 1.60 13.08 -1.50
CA ARG A 39 0.49 12.30 -2.06
C ARG A 39 0.95 11.63 -3.35
N VAL A 40 0.49 10.41 -3.56
CA VAL A 40 0.73 9.65 -4.80
C VAL A 40 -0.58 9.24 -5.41
N ASN A 41 -0.58 9.10 -6.73
CA ASN A 41 -1.68 8.47 -7.42
C ASN A 41 -1.71 6.99 -7.05
N MET A 42 -2.90 6.48 -6.76
CA MET A 42 -3.08 5.10 -6.39
C MET A 42 -4.39 4.55 -6.93
N THR A 43 -4.40 3.24 -7.17
CA THR A 43 -5.57 2.50 -7.63
C THR A 43 -6.05 1.61 -6.49
N TYR A 44 -7.21 1.91 -5.94
CA TYR A 44 -7.87 1.09 -4.94
C TYR A 44 -8.82 0.10 -5.61
N CYS A 45 -8.70 -1.17 -5.26
CA CYS A 45 -9.50 -2.26 -5.79
C CYS A 45 -10.31 -2.88 -4.64
N LEU A 46 -11.65 -2.86 -4.73
CA LEU A 46 -12.57 -3.46 -3.76
C LEU A 46 -13.32 -4.64 -4.39
N LEU A 47 -13.29 -5.80 -3.74
CA LEU A 47 -13.98 -7.00 -4.22
C LEU A 47 -15.49 -6.80 -4.25
N THR A 48 -16.13 -7.01 -5.40
CA THR A 48 -17.59 -6.93 -5.58
C THR A 48 -18.23 -8.28 -5.89
N GLY A 49 -17.47 -9.26 -6.38
CA GLY A 49 -17.97 -10.60 -6.68
C GLY A 49 -16.88 -11.66 -6.69
N ARG A 50 -17.25 -12.92 -6.41
CA ARG A 50 -16.31 -14.04 -6.20
C ARG A 50 -16.46 -15.23 -7.16
N ARG A 51 -17.50 -15.26 -8.00
CA ARG A 51 -17.78 -16.41 -8.89
C ARG A 51 -18.35 -15.95 -10.23
N PRO A 52 -17.99 -16.61 -11.35
CA PRO A 52 -16.92 -17.62 -11.51
C PRO A 52 -15.50 -17.01 -11.47
N GLN A 53 -15.38 -15.70 -11.68
CA GLN A 53 -14.13 -14.95 -11.57
C GLN A 53 -14.29 -13.85 -10.52
N CYS A 54 -13.18 -13.40 -9.92
CA CYS A 54 -13.21 -12.29 -8.96
C CYS A 54 -13.48 -10.98 -9.72
N THR A 55 -14.54 -10.28 -9.37
CA THR A 55 -14.84 -8.94 -9.91
C THR A 55 -14.50 -7.89 -8.87
N TYR A 56 -13.89 -6.79 -9.32
CA TYR A 56 -13.46 -5.71 -8.46
C TYR A 56 -14.01 -4.38 -8.96
N ARG A 57 -14.38 -3.52 -8.03
CA ARG A 57 -14.61 -2.10 -8.29
C ARG A 57 -13.29 -1.35 -8.13
N THR A 58 -12.91 -0.61 -9.16
CA THR A 58 -11.71 0.23 -9.18
C THR A 58 -12.04 1.65 -8.77
N THR A 59 -11.17 2.28 -8.00
CA THR A 59 -11.25 3.70 -7.64
C THR A 59 -9.88 4.32 -7.69
N TYR A 60 -9.72 5.39 -8.48
CA TYR A 60 -8.51 6.17 -8.55
C TYR A 60 -8.49 7.19 -7.43
N GLN A 61 -7.34 7.33 -6.75
CA GLN A 61 -7.18 8.20 -5.60
C GLN A 61 -5.83 8.90 -5.67
N ASN A 62 -5.74 10.10 -5.07
CA ASN A 62 -4.47 10.81 -4.86
C ASN A 62 -4.34 11.10 -3.35
N GLN A 63 -3.55 10.28 -2.65
CA GLN A 63 -3.49 10.30 -1.18
C GLN A 63 -2.08 9.99 -0.68
N PHE A 64 -1.83 10.30 0.60
CA PHE A 64 -0.65 9.77 1.28
C PHE A 64 -0.84 8.27 1.53
N TYR A 65 0.24 7.51 1.45
CA TYR A 65 0.23 6.09 1.81
C TYR A 65 1.02 5.85 3.09
N ILE A 66 0.76 4.70 3.72
CA ILE A 66 1.47 4.24 4.91
C ILE A 66 1.99 2.84 4.62
N VAL A 67 3.27 2.61 4.84
CA VAL A 67 3.92 1.29 4.73
C VAL A 67 4.47 0.87 6.08
N ALA A 68 4.42 -0.43 6.36
CA ALA A 68 5.15 -1.02 7.48
C ALA A 68 6.51 -1.50 6.96
N CYS A 69 7.57 -1.16 7.69
CA CYS A 69 8.94 -1.49 7.34
C CYS A 69 9.56 -2.36 8.45
N ASN A 70 10.20 -3.47 8.09
CA ASN A 70 10.96 -4.28 9.05
C ASN A 70 12.44 -3.88 9.02
N ASN A 71 13.15 -4.06 10.14
CA ASN A 71 14.53 -3.58 10.35
C ASN A 71 15.62 -4.29 9.52
N TRP A 72 15.29 -4.88 8.37
CA TRP A 72 16.22 -5.54 7.45
C TRP A 72 15.73 -5.38 6.00
N PRO A 73 16.64 -5.08 5.07
CA PRO A 73 17.01 -3.71 4.71
C PRO A 73 15.79 -2.91 4.18
N GLY A 74 14.94 -2.36 5.07
CA GLY A 74 13.91 -1.37 4.69
C GLY A 74 12.96 -1.76 3.55
N LEU A 75 12.75 -3.06 3.30
CA LEU A 75 11.94 -3.52 2.18
C LEU A 75 10.44 -3.51 2.56
N PRO A 76 9.56 -2.93 1.73
CA PRO A 76 8.12 -3.00 1.94
C PRO A 76 7.62 -4.44 1.88
N VAL A 77 6.93 -4.90 2.92
CA VAL A 77 6.54 -6.31 3.06
C VAL A 77 5.37 -6.75 2.17
N HIS A 78 4.80 -5.86 1.34
CA HIS A 78 3.66 -6.24 0.50
C HIS A 78 3.43 -5.32 -0.72
N PHE A 79 3.61 -5.84 -1.93
CA PHE A 79 3.11 -5.28 -3.19
C PHE A 79 2.52 -6.39 -4.04
N LEU A 80 1.23 -6.34 -4.39
CA LEU A 80 0.60 -7.35 -5.26
C LEU A 80 -0.40 -6.69 -6.19
N ARG A 81 -0.26 -6.97 -7.50
CA ARG A 81 -0.85 -6.42 -8.77
C ARG A 81 -2.40 -6.46 -8.87
N CYS A 82 -3.02 -5.45 -9.49
CA CYS A 82 -4.43 -5.50 -9.92
C CYS A 82 -4.32 -5.92 -11.38
N LEU A 83 -4.78 -7.14 -11.64
CA LEU A 83 -5.20 -7.54 -12.97
C LEU A 83 -6.64 -7.08 -13.14
#